data_AF-A0A946LUY7-F1
#
_entry.id   AF-A0A946LUY7-F1
#
_cell.length_a   1.000
_cell.length_b   1.000
_cell.length_c   1.000
_cell.angle_alpha   90.00
_cell.angle_beta   90.00
_cell.angle_gamma   90.00
#
_symmetry.space_group_name_H-M   'P 1'
#
loop_
_entity.id
_entity.type
_entity.pdbx_description
1 polymer ?
#
loop_
_entity_poly.entity_id
_entity_poly.type
_entity_poly.pdbx_seq_one_letter_code
_entity_poly.pdbx_strand_id
1 'polypeptide(L)' 'MTLKQRRRHGELMGQLEGMRNNAYLWPTEDYAPGDNEEEDEKYQKAQETFQSLVQELHQLEQDTT' A
#
# COMPACT_ATOMS: atom_id res chain seq x y z
N MET A 1 -7.66 15.86 -14.13
CA MET A 1 -8.09 15.42 -12.78
C MET A 1 -9.00 16.50 -12.23
N THR A 2 -10.19 16.15 -11.76
CA THR A 2 -11.11 17.10 -11.11
C THR A 2 -10.61 17.47 -9.71
N LEU A 3 -11.13 18.56 -9.13
CA LEU A 3 -10.77 19.00 -7.77
C LEU A 3 -11.07 17.92 -6.71
N LYS A 4 -12.14 17.14 -6.90
CA LYS A 4 -12.50 16.01 -6.02
C LYS A 4 -11.50 14.85 -6.14
N GLN A 5 -11.11 14.49 -7.36
CA GLN A 5 -10.09 13.45 -7.59
C GLN A 5 -8.72 13.86 -7.05
N ARG A 6 -8.31 15.13 -7.21
CA ARG A 6 -7.04 15.63 -6.64
C ARG A 6 -7.03 15.59 -5.10
N ARG A 7 -8.17 15.89 -4.45
CA ARG A 7 -8.30 15.74 -2.99
C ARG A 7 -8.17 14.28 -2.56
N ARG A 8 -8.90 13.38 -3.23
CA ARG A 8 -8.83 11.93 -2.96
C ARG A 8 -7.43 11.37 -3.18
N HIS A 9 -6.75 11.81 -4.23
CA HIS A 9 -5.36 11.45 -4.51
C HIS A 9 -4.41 11.91 -3.38
N GLY A 10 -4.61 13.12 -2.83
CA GLY A 10 -3.85 13.58 -1.68
C GLY A 10 -4.08 12.75 -0.41
N GLU A 11 -5.33 12.33 -0.15
CA GLU A 11 -5.67 11.45 0.96
C GLU A 11 -5.01 10.07 0.82
N LEU A 12 -5.07 9.48 -0.37
CA LEU A 12 -4.44 8.19 -0.66
C LEU A 12 -2.91 8.24 -0.58
N MET A 13 -2.30 9.32 -1.08
CA MET A 13 -0.86 9.53 -0.92
C MET A 13 -0.46 9.65 0.55
N GLY A 14 -1.27 10.30 1.39
CA GLY A 14 -1.03 10.36 2.83
C GLY A 14 -1.13 8.99 3.52
N GLN A 15 -2.10 8.15 3.10
CA GLN A 15 -2.21 6.78 3.59
C GLN A 15 -1.02 5.92 3.16
N LEU A 16 -0.56 6.06 1.91
CA LEU A 16 0.60 5.37 1.37
C LEU A 16 1.90 5.81 2.08
N GLU A 17 2.03 7.11 2.37
CA GLU A 17 3.17 7.65 3.12
C GLU A 17 3.18 7.16 4.58
N GLY A 18 2.02 7.04 5.22
CA GLY A 18 1.87 6.40 6.53
C GLY A 18 2.27 4.91 6.52
N MET A 19 1.94 4.21 5.44
CA MET A 19 2.34 2.81 5.24
C MET A 19 3.83 2.64 4.95
N ARG A 20 4.55 3.67 4.48
CA ARG A 20 6.00 3.58 4.27
C ARG A 20 6.77 3.20 5.54
N ASN A 21 6.27 3.61 6.71
CA ASN A 21 6.85 3.28 8.01
C ASN A 21 6.37 1.92 8.57
N ASN A 22 5.56 1.18 7.81
CA ASN A 22 5.10 -0.13 8.23
C ASN A 22 6.25 -1.14 8.11
N ALA A 23 6.65 -1.72 9.24
CA ALA A 23 7.71 -2.72 9.31
C ALA A 23 7.40 -3.98 8.46
N TYR A 24 6.12 -4.26 8.20
CA TYR A 24 5.68 -5.41 7.40
C TYR A 24 5.61 -5.15 5.90
N LEU A 25 5.96 -3.94 5.43
CA LEU A 25 6.07 -3.64 4.00
C LEU A 25 7.48 -3.90 3.46
N TRP A 26 8.47 -3.83 4.35
CA TRP A 26 9.87 -4.01 4.03
C TRP A 26 10.37 -5.19 4.86
N PRO A 27 10.38 -6.42 4.31
CA PRO A 27 10.91 -7.56 5.03
C PRO A 27 12.32 -7.26 5.52
N THR A 28 12.54 -7.50 6.82
CA THR A 28 13.86 -7.39 7.43
C THR A 28 14.76 -8.49 6.88
N GLU A 29 16.09 -8.31 6.95
CA GLU A 29 17.05 -9.34 6.50
C GLU A 29 16.88 -10.71 7.21
N ASP A 30 16.23 -10.72 8.37
CA ASP A 30 15.96 -11.91 9.19
C ASP A 30 14.63 -12.61 8.81
N TYR A 31 13.79 -11.99 7.97
CA TYR A 31 12.53 -12.60 7.55
C TYR A 31 12.75 -13.64 6.45
N ALA A 32 12.44 -14.89 6.77
CA ALA A 32 12.41 -16.00 5.82
C ALA A 32 10.96 -16.45 5.56
N PRO A 33 10.43 -16.29 4.34
CA PRO A 33 9.08 -16.73 4.02
C PRO A 33 8.98 -18.25 4.19
N GLY A 34 7.90 -18.70 4.85
CA GLY A 34 7.65 -20.11 5.19
C GLY A 34 8.22 -20.57 6.52
N ASP A 35 8.93 -19.73 7.27
CA ASP A 35 9.45 -20.05 8.61
C ASP A 35 8.39 -19.80 9.70
N ASN A 36 7.53 -18.78 9.50
CA ASN A 36 6.45 -18.43 10.43
C ASN A 36 5.19 -17.97 9.69
N GLU A 37 4.19 -18.86 9.62
CA GLU A 37 2.91 -18.62 8.94
C GLU A 37 2.20 -17.35 9.47
N GLU A 38 2.27 -17.08 10.78
CA GLU A 38 1.64 -15.88 11.37
C GLU A 38 2.35 -14.58 11.00
N GLU A 39 3.67 -14.61 10.74
CA GLU A 39 4.39 -13.45 10.22
C GLU A 39 4.15 -13.28 8.73
N ASP A 40 4.20 -14.37 7.97
CA ASP A 40 3.90 -14.38 6.54
C ASP A 40 2.52 -13.76 6.27
N GLU A 41 1.50 -14.09 7.06
CA GLU A 41 0.18 -13.48 6.98
C GLU A 41 0.20 -11.97 7.21
N LYS A 42 1.03 -11.46 8.13
CA LYS A 42 1.15 -10.02 8.41
C LYS A 42 1.84 -9.29 7.25
N TYR A 43 2.91 -9.88 6.70
CA TYR A 43 3.58 -9.35 5.51
C TYR A 43 2.66 -9.35 4.30
N GLN A 44 1.95 -10.46 4.07
CA GLN A 44 0.98 -10.58 2.99
C GLN A 44 -0.12 -9.53 3.12
N LYS A 45 -0.72 -9.38 4.31
CA LYS A 45 -1.78 -8.39 4.54
C LYS A 45 -1.31 -6.95 4.36
N ALA A 46 -0.08 -6.64 4.78
CA ALA A 46 0.54 -5.33 4.56
C ALA A 46 0.78 -5.06 3.07
N GLN A 47 1.24 -6.06 2.32
CA GLN A 47 1.41 -5.97 0.87
C GLN A 47 0.08 -5.85 0.13
N GLU A 48 -0.96 -6.59 0.52
CA GLU A 48 -2.30 -6.49 -0.08
C GLU A 48 -2.90 -5.10 0.15
N THR A 49 -2.77 -4.56 1.36
CA THR A 49 -3.24 -3.21 1.67
C THR A 49 -2.52 -2.16 0.83
N PHE A 50 -1.21 -2.32 0.64
CA PHE A 50 -0.42 -1.42 -0.20
C PHE A 50 -0.79 -1.53 -1.68
N GLN A 51 -0.93 -2.75 -2.21
CA GLN A 51 -1.35 -2.98 -3.59
C GLN A 51 -2.73 -2.37 -3.87
N SER A 52 -3.67 -2.52 -2.94
CA SER A 52 -5.01 -1.93 -3.05
C SER A 52 -4.95 -0.39 -3.12
N LEU A 53 -4.14 0.25 -2.27
CA LEU A 53 -3.95 1.71 -2.32
C LEU A 53 -3.31 2.19 -3.62
N VAL A 54 -2.29 1.48 -4.11
CA VAL A 54 -1.64 1.78 -5.39
C VAL A 54 -2.61 1.56 -6.55
N GLN A 55 -3.44 0.52 -6.52
CA GLN A 55 -4.48 0.31 -7.52
C GLN A 55 -5.52 1.43 -7.51
N GLU A 56 -5.99 1.87 -6.34
CA GLU A 56 -6.95 2.99 -6.24
C GLU A 56 -6.33 4.29 -6.78
N LEU A 57 -5.04 4.54 -6.51
CA LEU A 57 -4.28 5.66 -7.09
C LEU A 57 -4.17 5.56 -8.61
N HIS A 58 -3.73 4.42 -9.15
CA HIS A 58 -3.64 4.20 -10.59
C HIS A 58 -4.99 4.33 -11.29
N GLN A 59 -6.08 3.83 -10.69
CA GLN A 59 -7.42 4.01 -11.23
C GLN A 59 -7.81 5.48 -11.27
N LEU A 60 -7.56 6.24 -10.21
CA LEU A 60 -7.78 7.69 -10.18
C LEU A 60 -7.01 8.45 -11.25
N GLU A 61 -5.79 8.00 -11.57
CA GLU A 61 -4.97 8.56 -12.65
C GLU A 61 -5.46 8.14 -14.04
N GLN A 62 -5.94 6.91 -14.21
CA GLN A 62 -6.50 6.43 -15.49
C GLN A 62 -7.86 7.05 -15.82
N ASP A 63 -8.75 7.23 -14.84
CA ASP A 63 -10.04 7.92 -14.98
C ASP A 63 -9.90 9.40 -15.36
N THR A 64 -8.66 9.88 -15.40
CA THR A 64 -8.29 11.25 -15.74
C THR A 64 -7.82 11.43 -17.19
N THR A 65 -7.52 10.33 -17.90
CA THR A 65 -7.10 10.31 -19.31
C THR A 65 -8.30 10.02 -20.21
#